data_AF-A0A4P9TIN8-F1
#
_entry.id   AF-A0A4P9TIN8-F1
#
_cell.length_a   1.000
_cell.length_b   1.000
_cell.length_c   1.000
_cell.angle_alpha   90.00
_cell.angle_beta   90.00
_cell.angle_gamma   90.00
#
_symmetry.space_group_name_H-M   'P 1'
#
loop_
_entity.id
_entity.type
_entity.pdbx_description
1 polymer ?
#
loop_
_entity_poly.entity_id
_entity_poly.type
_entity_poly.pdbx_seq_one_letter_code
_entity_poly.pdbx_strand_id
1 'polypeptide(L)'
;MNRSKRANHFGTAVEKRMAEKRRFDLERASWHDARFGNGTPVEIKSTMHEHADGQPGNWKVYREYHEKLRRHDGWYCFAVYRPHGRSGCTVLRDKMVRAGNLPLLRWHGGGDHRGTEQAKVSIDSVF
;
A
#
# COMPACT_ATOMS: atom_id res chain seq x y z
N MET A 1 -6.85 -21.59 4.14
CA MET A 1 -6.50 -20.41 3.33
C MET A 1 -5.02 -20.10 3.57
N ASN A 2 -4.18 -20.07 2.53
CA ASN A 2 -2.73 -19.76 2.69
C ASN A 2 -2.51 -18.27 3.01
N ARG A 3 -1.41 -17.91 3.66
CA ARG A 3 -1.02 -16.56 4.12
C ARG A 3 -1.15 -15.51 3.03
N SER A 4 -0.72 -15.81 1.80
CA SER A 4 -0.81 -14.89 0.66
C SER A 4 -2.25 -14.58 0.27
N LYS A 5 -3.13 -15.61 0.20
CA LYS A 5 -4.55 -15.42 -0.06
C LYS A 5 -5.21 -14.58 1.05
N ARG A 6 -4.84 -14.82 2.31
CA ARG A 6 -5.37 -14.06 3.47
C ARG A 6 -4.92 -12.60 3.44
N ALA A 7 -3.66 -12.35 3.10
CA ALA A 7 -3.14 -11.00 2.91
C ALA A 7 -3.87 -10.26 1.79
N ASN A 8 -4.11 -10.92 0.64
CA ASN A 8 -4.87 -10.34 -0.47
C ASN A 8 -6.31 -10.00 -0.04
N HIS A 9 -7.02 -10.93 0.61
CA HIS A 9 -8.38 -10.71 1.10
C HIS A 9 -8.51 -9.45 1.99
N PHE A 10 -7.62 -9.29 2.97
CA PHE A 10 -7.64 -8.10 3.82
C PHE A 10 -7.16 -6.85 3.09
N GLY A 11 -6.20 -6.98 2.17
CA GLY A 11 -5.76 -5.89 1.31
C GLY A 11 -6.91 -5.29 0.52
N THR A 12 -7.69 -6.12 -0.17
CA THR A 12 -8.90 -5.69 -0.90
C THR A 12 -9.94 -5.04 0.02
N ALA A 13 -10.11 -5.56 1.24
CA ALA A 13 -11.06 -4.99 2.20
C ALA A 13 -10.63 -3.58 2.65
N VAL A 14 -9.33 -3.37 2.89
CA VAL A 14 -8.78 -2.07 3.28
C VAL A 14 -8.83 -1.09 2.11
N GLU A 15 -8.50 -1.54 0.89
CA GLU A 15 -8.57 -0.73 -0.33
C GLU A 15 -9.96 -0.11 -0.53
N LYS A 16 -11.00 -0.94 -0.49
CA LYS A 16 -12.40 -0.48 -0.60
C LYS A 16 -12.76 0.54 0.48
N ARG A 17 -12.35 0.29 1.72
CA ARG A 17 -12.62 1.20 2.84
C ARG A 17 -11.88 2.53 2.70
N MET A 18 -10.65 2.52 2.19
CA MET A 18 -9.90 3.76 1.95
C MET A 18 -10.48 4.55 0.80
N ALA A 19 -10.88 3.88 -0.28
CA ALA A 19 -11.57 4.54 -1.39
C ALA A 19 -12.87 5.22 -0.95
N GLU A 20 -13.70 4.54 -0.16
CA GLU A 20 -14.92 5.14 0.41
C GLU A 20 -14.59 6.31 1.33
N LYS A 21 -13.70 6.11 2.32
CA LYS A 21 -13.31 7.14 3.30
C LYS A 21 -12.78 8.42 2.65
N ARG A 22 -11.97 8.26 1.60
CA ARG A 22 -11.23 9.36 0.95
C ARG A 22 -11.87 9.82 -0.35
N ARG A 23 -12.99 9.21 -0.77
CA ARG A 23 -13.69 9.47 -2.03
C ARG A 23 -12.76 9.31 -3.24
N PHE A 24 -12.07 8.18 -3.28
CA PHE A 24 -11.28 7.81 -4.46
C PHE A 24 -12.14 7.04 -5.46
N ASP A 25 -11.87 7.26 -6.73
CA ASP A 25 -12.38 6.43 -7.82
C ASP A 25 -11.42 5.26 -8.02
N LEU A 26 -11.85 4.05 -7.63
CA LEU A 26 -11.05 2.83 -7.82
C LEU A 26 -10.86 2.53 -9.31
N GLU A 27 -9.64 2.20 -9.73
CA GLU A 27 -9.30 1.87 -11.10
C GLU A 27 -8.67 0.48 -11.21
N ARG A 28 -8.89 -0.20 -12.33
CA ARG A 28 -8.15 -1.43 -12.70
C ARG A 28 -6.90 -1.08 -13.51
N ALA A 29 -6.14 -0.10 -13.07
CA ALA A 29 -4.91 0.29 -13.73
C ALA A 29 -3.76 -0.64 -13.32
N SER A 30 -2.74 -0.75 -14.19
CA SER A 30 -1.61 -1.66 -13.96
C SER A 30 -0.58 -1.17 -12.95
N TRP A 31 -0.69 0.08 -12.48
CA TRP A 31 0.37 0.75 -11.72
C TRP A 31 -0.12 1.69 -10.62
N HIS A 32 -1.44 1.86 -10.48
CA HIS A 32 -2.08 2.61 -9.39
C HIS A 32 -3.47 2.02 -9.11
N ASP A 33 -3.95 2.15 -7.88
CA ASP A 33 -5.21 1.54 -7.43
C ASP A 33 -6.43 2.45 -7.61
N ALA A 34 -6.23 3.78 -7.55
CA ALA A 34 -7.33 4.74 -7.57
C ALA A 34 -6.92 6.13 -8.06
N ARG A 35 -7.89 7.05 -8.16
CA ARG A 35 -7.65 8.48 -8.35
C ARG A 35 -8.44 9.31 -7.36
N PHE A 36 -7.94 10.51 -7.08
CA PHE A 36 -8.81 11.58 -6.59
C PHE A 36 -9.77 12.02 -7.69
N GLY A 37 -10.91 12.64 -7.33
CA GLY A 37 -11.86 13.17 -8.31
C GLY A 37 -11.29 14.23 -9.28
N ASN A 38 -10.11 14.78 -9.00
CA ASN A 38 -9.37 15.66 -9.92
C ASN A 38 -8.44 14.91 -10.89
N GLY A 39 -8.50 13.57 -10.92
CA GLY A 39 -7.67 12.72 -11.79
C GLY A 39 -6.27 12.38 -11.26
N THR A 40 -5.85 12.94 -10.12
CA THR A 40 -4.52 12.66 -9.54
C THR A 40 -4.44 11.20 -9.07
N PRO A 41 -3.43 10.41 -9.51
CA PRO A 41 -3.34 8.99 -9.19
C PRO A 41 -2.98 8.73 -7.72
N VAL A 42 -3.55 7.64 -7.19
CA VAL A 42 -3.37 7.17 -5.81
C VAL A 42 -3.03 5.68 -5.83
N GLU A 43 -1.95 5.31 -5.16
CA GLU A 43 -1.60 3.93 -4.82
C GLU A 43 -2.00 3.63 -3.38
N ILE A 44 -2.80 2.60 -3.14
CA ILE A 44 -3.28 2.22 -1.81
C ILE A 44 -2.43 1.04 -1.31
N LYS A 45 -1.66 1.28 -0.24
CA LYS A 45 -0.84 0.24 0.38
C LYS A 45 -1.35 -0.06 1.78
N SER A 46 -1.67 -1.33 2.02
CA SER A 46 -2.11 -1.81 3.33
C SER A 46 -1.12 -2.81 3.93
N THR A 47 -0.95 -2.76 5.24
CA THR A 47 -0.13 -3.73 5.97
C THR A 47 -0.73 -4.05 7.33
N MET A 48 -0.45 -5.25 7.82
CA MET A 48 -0.90 -5.69 9.14
C MET A 48 -0.09 -4.95 10.22
N HIS A 49 -0.72 -4.54 11.31
CA HIS A 49 -0.04 -3.89 12.43
C HIS A 49 1.13 -4.74 12.94
N GLU A 50 0.85 -6.02 13.17
CA GLU A 50 1.80 -6.98 13.71
C GLU A 50 1.52 -8.35 13.10
N HIS A 51 2.58 -9.06 12.71
CA HIS A 51 2.52 -10.44 12.25
C HIS A 51 2.44 -11.41 13.43
N ALA A 52 2.20 -12.70 13.16
CA ALA A 52 2.05 -13.71 14.21
C ALA A 52 3.32 -13.94 15.04
N ASP A 53 4.48 -13.52 14.54
CA ASP A 53 5.80 -13.57 15.18
C ASP A 53 6.12 -12.28 15.99
N GLY A 54 5.15 -11.39 16.16
CA GLY A 54 5.33 -10.12 16.86
C GLY A 54 6.02 -9.03 16.04
N GLN A 55 6.43 -9.31 14.80
CA GLN A 55 7.11 -8.33 13.96
C GLN A 55 6.11 -7.36 13.33
N PRO A 56 6.41 -6.05 13.27
CA PRO A 56 5.54 -5.09 12.59
C PRO A 56 5.46 -5.37 11.09
N GLY A 57 4.32 -5.03 10.50
CA GLY A 57 4.16 -5.06 9.05
C GLY A 57 5.02 -4.02 8.34
N ASN A 58 5.22 -4.22 7.05
CA ASN A 58 5.80 -3.24 6.14
C ASN A 58 4.98 -3.17 4.84
N TRP A 59 5.12 -2.08 4.11
CA TRP A 59 4.62 -1.95 2.75
C TRP A 59 5.75 -2.21 1.76
N LYS A 60 5.41 -2.90 0.67
CA LYS A 60 6.30 -3.04 -0.48
C LYS A 60 5.96 -1.97 -1.51
N VAL A 61 6.97 -1.22 -1.92
CA VAL A 61 6.89 -0.24 -3.00
C VAL A 61 7.79 -0.73 -4.12
N TYR A 62 7.25 -0.85 -5.32
CA TYR A 62 8.02 -1.25 -6.51
C TYR A 62 8.56 -0.01 -7.21
N ARG A 63 9.84 -0.05 -7.61
CA ARG A 63 10.55 1.10 -8.15
C ARG A 63 9.87 1.68 -9.39
N GLU A 64 9.53 0.83 -10.34
CA GLU A 64 8.90 1.26 -11.60
C GLU A 64 7.59 2.03 -11.35
N TYR A 65 6.71 1.48 -10.52
CA TYR A 65 5.42 2.11 -10.20
C TYR A 65 5.59 3.35 -9.33
N HIS A 66 6.56 3.35 -8.41
CA HIS A 66 6.88 4.52 -7.60
C HIS A 66 7.36 5.69 -8.46
N GLU A 67 8.30 5.44 -9.37
CA GLU A 67 8.81 6.46 -10.27
C GLU A 67 7.69 7.01 -11.17
N LYS A 68 6.79 6.14 -11.64
CA LYS A 68 5.63 6.57 -12.42
C LYS A 68 4.67 7.41 -11.59
N LEU A 69 4.32 6.98 -10.38
CA LEU A 69 3.48 7.73 -9.46
C LEU A 69 4.07 9.10 -9.12
N ARG A 70 5.40 9.18 -8.92
CA ARG A 70 6.11 10.46 -8.73
C ARG A 70 6.00 11.39 -9.93
N ARG A 71 6.20 10.88 -11.16
CA ARG A 71 6.08 11.68 -12.40
C ARG A 71 4.68 12.26 -12.62
N HIS A 72 3.66 11.68 -11.99
CA HIS A 72 2.28 12.12 -12.09
C HIS A 72 1.78 12.85 -10.83
N ASP A 73 2.68 13.36 -9.99
CA ASP A 73 2.33 14.03 -8.71
C ASP A 73 1.40 13.19 -7.81
N GLY A 74 1.51 11.87 -7.94
CA GLY A 74 0.62 10.92 -7.31
C GLY A 74 0.88 10.76 -5.82
N TRP A 75 -0.04 10.05 -5.19
CA TRP A 75 -0.07 9.88 -3.74
C TRP A 75 -0.10 8.42 -3.34
N TYR A 76 0.51 8.13 -2.19
CA TYR A 76 0.25 6.90 -1.46
C TYR A 76 -0.84 7.14 -0.42
N CYS A 77 -1.76 6.18 -0.33
CA CYS A 77 -2.62 5.98 0.83
C CYS A 77 -2.09 4.78 1.63
N PHE A 78 -1.33 5.04 2.70
CA PHE A 78 -0.84 3.99 3.58
C PHE A 78 -1.89 3.69 4.65
N ALA A 79 -2.21 2.43 4.84
CA ALA A 79 -3.14 1.97 5.86
C ALA A 79 -2.53 0.82 6.68
N VAL A 80 -2.69 0.91 8.00
CA VAL A 80 -2.33 -0.15 8.95
C VAL A 80 -3.61 -0.80 9.43
N TYR A 81 -3.69 -2.12 9.37
CA TYR A 81 -4.87 -2.86 9.79
C TYR A 81 -4.58 -3.96 10.79
N ARG A 82 -5.60 -4.35 11.55
CA ARG A 82 -5.59 -5.52 12.43
C ARG A 82 -6.73 -6.45 12.03
N PRO A 83 -6.44 -7.68 11.56
CA PRO A 83 -7.49 -8.66 11.30
C PRO A 83 -8.08 -9.14 12.63
N HIS A 84 -9.37 -9.45 12.65
CA HIS A 84 -10.04 -10.07 13.78
C HIS A 84 -11.10 -11.06 13.28
N GLY A 85 -11.23 -12.20 13.97
CA GLY A 85 -12.05 -13.30 13.50
C GLY A 85 -11.64 -13.84 12.12
N ARG A 86 -12.60 -14.35 11.36
CA ARG A 86 -12.35 -14.96 10.04
C ARG A 86 -12.15 -13.93 8.93
N SER A 87 -13.00 -12.90 8.90
CA SER A 87 -13.07 -11.89 7.83
C SER A 87 -13.08 -10.45 8.34
N GLY A 88 -13.07 -10.24 9.67
CA GLY A 88 -13.06 -8.91 10.26
C GLY A 88 -11.70 -8.23 10.10
N CYS A 89 -11.73 -6.92 9.87
CA CYS A 89 -10.54 -6.10 9.72
C CYS A 89 -10.83 -4.69 10.24
N THR A 90 -10.02 -4.23 11.19
CA THR A 90 -10.04 -2.86 11.69
C THR A 90 -8.88 -2.09 11.07
N VAL A 91 -9.16 -0.95 10.43
CA VAL A 91 -8.09 0.00 10.05
C VAL A 91 -7.74 0.80 11.29
N LEU A 92 -6.48 0.72 11.72
CA LEU A 92 -6.00 1.39 12.93
C LEU A 92 -5.52 2.82 12.64
N ARG A 93 -4.79 2.99 11.53
CA ARG A 93 -4.24 4.27 11.09
C ARG A 93 -4.19 4.32 9.57
N ASP A 94 -4.35 5.51 9.01
CA ASP A 94 -4.08 5.78 7.59
C ASP A 94 -3.45 7.16 7.40
N LYS A 95 -2.59 7.29 6.38
CA LYS A 95 -1.91 8.54 6.05
C LYS A 95 -1.76 8.69 4.54
N MET A 96 -2.03 9.90 4.06
CA MET A 96 -1.73 10.30 2.69
C MET A 96 -0.31 10.86 2.62
N VAL A 97 0.48 10.37 1.67
CA VAL A 97 1.86 10.82 1.45
C VAL A 97 2.08 11.06 -0.04
N ARG A 98 2.51 12.26 -0.44
CA ARG A 98 2.92 12.52 -1.82
C ARG A 98 4.06 11.56 -2.18
N ALA A 99 4.02 10.96 -3.37
CA ALA A 99 5.06 10.03 -3.79
C ALA A 99 6.46 10.67 -3.78
N GLY A 100 6.55 11.97 -4.07
CA GLY A 100 7.77 12.76 -3.98
C GLY A 100 8.36 12.92 -2.57
N ASN A 101 7.52 12.77 -1.53
CA ASN A 101 7.87 13.00 -0.13
C ASN A 101 8.18 11.71 0.64
N LEU A 102 8.17 10.55 -0.03
CA LEU A 102 8.65 9.32 0.62
C LEU A 102 10.13 9.46 1.00
N PRO A 103 10.56 8.92 2.15
CA PRO A 103 11.96 8.90 2.54
C PRO A 103 12.80 8.15 1.50
N LEU A 104 14.13 8.33 1.55
CA LEU A 104 15.05 7.67 0.63
C LEU A 104 14.84 6.14 0.65
N LEU A 105 14.34 5.61 -0.46
CA LEU A 105 14.03 4.19 -0.60
C LEU A 105 15.28 3.42 -0.99
N ARG A 106 15.62 2.38 -0.21
CA ARG A 106 16.68 1.43 -0.55
C ARG A 106 16.11 0.29 -1.39
N TRP A 107 16.28 0.41 -2.70
CA TRP A 107 15.86 -0.59 -3.66
C TRP A 107 16.69 -1.86 -3.53
N HIS A 108 16.03 -3.00 -3.58
CA HIS A 108 16.64 -4.32 -3.62
C HIS A 108 15.87 -5.21 -4.59
N GLY A 109 16.57 -6.16 -5.21
CA GLY A 109 15.95 -7.11 -6.14
C GLY A 109 14.85 -7.93 -5.46
N GLY A 110 13.68 -7.98 -6.07
CA GLY A 110 12.57 -8.86 -5.67
C GLY A 110 12.72 -10.30 -6.13
N GLY A 111 13.85 -10.65 -6.77
CA GLY A 111 14.19 -11.91 -7.43
C GLY A 111 15.02 -11.66 -8.71
N ASP A 112 15.31 -12.70 -9.49
CA ASP A 112 16.10 -12.63 -10.76
C ASP A 112 15.34 -12.00 -11.95
N HIS A 113 14.16 -11.43 -11.72
CA HIS A 113 13.34 -10.85 -12.77
C HIS A 113 13.64 -9.34 -12.92
N ARG A 114 14.04 -8.93 -14.12
CA ARG A 114 14.27 -7.53 -14.49
C ARG A 114 13.02 -6.69 -14.19
N GLY A 115 13.18 -5.55 -13.50
CA GLY A 115 12.07 -4.66 -13.11
C GLY A 115 11.42 -4.94 -11.75
N THR A 116 11.92 -5.92 -10.98
CA THR A 116 11.34 -6.27 -9.65
C THR A 116 11.99 -5.56 -8.47
N GLU A 117 12.75 -4.49 -8.71
CA GLU A 117 13.32 -3.69 -7.63
C GLU A 117 12.20 -3.16 -6.73
N GLN A 118 12.30 -3.47 -5.44
CA GLN A 118 11.33 -3.06 -4.44
C GLN A 118 12.04 -2.45 -3.24
N ALA A 119 11.34 -1.61 -2.50
CA ALA A 119 11.74 -1.13 -1.19
C ALA A 119 10.67 -1.50 -0.16
N LYS A 120 11.11 -1.73 1.07
CA LYS A 120 10.20 -1.92 2.21
C LYS A 120 10.09 -0.60 2.96
N VAL A 121 8.86 -0.17 3.22
CA VAL A 121 8.53 1.01 4.03
C VAL A 121 7.94 0.50 5.34
N SER A 122 8.58 0.81 6.47
CA SER A 122 8.08 0.45 7.81
C SER A 122 6.92 1.34 8.23
N ILE A 123 6.11 0.86 9.18
CA ILE A 123 5.02 1.65 9.77
C ILE A 123 5.55 2.96 10.37
N ASP A 124 6.64 2.88 11.14
CA ASP A 124 7.23 4.01 11.86
C ASP A 124 7.87 5.08 10.96
N SER A 125 8.20 4.76 9.70
CA SER A 125 8.69 5.79 8.78
C SER A 125 7.57 6.62 8.16
N VAL A 126 6.32 6.19 8.33
CA VAL A 126 5.13 6.88 7.86
C VAL A 126 4.40 7.59 9.02
N PHE A 127 4.30 6.96 10.18
CA PHE A 127 3.55 7.46 11.36
C PHE A 127 4.47 7.79 12.52
#